data_AF-A0A538UDT9-F1
#
_entry.id   AF-A0A538UDT9-F1
#
_cell.length_a   1.000
_cell.length_b   1.000
_cell.length_c   1.000
_cell.angle_alpha   90.00
_cell.angle_beta   90.00
_cell.angle_gamma   90.00
#
_symmetry.space_group_name_H-M   'P 1'
#
loop_
_entity.id
_entity.type
_entity.pdbx_description
1 polymer ?
#
loop_
_entity_poly.entity_id
_entity_poly.type
_entity_poly.pdbx_seq_one_letter_code
_entity_poly.pdbx_strand_id
1 'polypeptide(L)' 'MTGRAFYRRWLEVTASGLALCPMSVLADSQRANAEIRRQFAIPAGSRLVNVLRVGMAPAGFPARPTPRLPAEELLAPPGA' A
#
# COMPACT_ATOMS: atom_id res chain seq x y z
N MET A 1 -10.91 8.47 2.01
CA MET A 1 -10.32 8.93 0.72
C MET A 1 -8.90 8.41 0.46
N THR A 2 -8.03 8.30 1.46
CA THR A 2 -6.64 7.81 1.31
C THR A 2 -6.51 6.40 0.72
N GLY A 3 -7.37 5.46 1.13
CA GLY A 3 -7.36 4.08 0.58
C GLY A 3 -7.62 4.04 -0.93
N ARG A 4 -8.57 4.85 -1.44
CA ARG A 4 -8.83 4.97 -2.87
C ARG A 4 -7.60 5.51 -3.62
N ALA A 5 -6.97 6.56 -3.10
CA ALA A 5 -5.77 7.13 -3.72
C ALA A 5 -4.61 6.12 -3.72
N PHE A 6 -4.43 5.39 -2.63
CA PHE A 6 -3.43 4.33 -2.50
C PHE A 6 -3.61 3.24 -3.57
N TYR A 7 -4.81 2.67 -3.71
CA TYR A 7 -5.06 1.63 -4.71
C TYR A 7 -4.96 2.13 -6.14
N ARG A 8 -5.37 3.38 -6.43
CA ARG A 8 -5.17 3.96 -7.77
C ARG A 8 -3.69 4.06 -8.12
N ARG A 9 -2.86 4.56 -7.20
CA ARG A 9 -1.41 4.61 -7.44
C ARG A 9 -0.79 3.23 -7.58
N TRP A 10 -1.24 2.25 -6.81
CA TRP A 10 -0.82 0.86 -6.98
C TRP A 10 -1.09 0.37 -8.40
N LEU A 11 -2.34 0.50 -8.86
CA LEU A 11 -2.75 0.01 -10.18
C LEU A 11 -2.02 0.73 -11.31
N GLU A 12 -1.81 2.04 -11.21
CA GLU A 12 -1.05 2.82 -12.18
C GLU A 12 0.42 2.35 -12.30
N VAL A 13 1.09 2.11 -11.17
CA VAL A 13 2.48 1.60 -11.16
C VAL A 13 2.55 0.16 -11.66
N THR A 14 1.56 -0.68 -11.34
CA THR A 14 1.49 -2.06 -11.86
C THR A 14 1.27 -2.06 -13.38
N ALA A 15 0.42 -1.17 -13.88
CA ALA A 15 0.17 -1.01 -15.32
C ALA A 15 1.40 -0.55 -16.10
N SER A 16 2.37 0.12 -15.45
CA SER A 16 3.66 0.48 -16.06
C SER A 16 4.71 -0.65 -15.98
N GLY A 17 4.33 -1.85 -15.57
CA GLY A 17 5.22 -3.01 -15.49
C GLY A 17 6.11 -3.09 -14.25
N LEU A 18 5.86 -2.24 -13.24
CA LEU A 18 6.61 -2.23 -11.98
C LEU A 18 5.88 -3.03 -10.90
N ALA A 19 6.67 -3.62 -9.99
CA ALA A 19 6.16 -4.25 -8.78
C ALA A 19 6.19 -3.27 -7.61
N LEU A 20 5.26 -3.46 -6.66
CA LEU A 20 5.23 -2.72 -5.40
C LEU A 20 5.22 -3.65 -4.19
N CYS A 21 5.78 -3.18 -3.09
CA CYS A 21 5.69 -3.80 -1.78
C CYS A 21 5.33 -2.74 -0.73
N PRO A 22 4.13 -2.80 -0.12
CA PRO A 22 3.76 -1.90 0.97
C PRO A 22 4.51 -2.24 2.25
N MET A 23 4.93 -1.20 2.98
CA MET A 23 5.73 -1.30 4.20
C MET A 23 5.08 -0.44 5.29
N SER A 24 3.87 -0.81 5.73
CA SER A 24 3.10 -0.05 6.73
C SER A 24 3.81 0.07 8.08
N VAL A 25 4.67 -0.89 8.42
CA VAL A 25 5.51 -0.87 9.64
C VAL A 25 6.34 0.41 9.77
N LEU A 26 6.72 1.04 8.65
CA LEU A 26 7.47 2.30 8.66
C LEU A 26 6.61 3.50 9.07
N ALA A 27 5.29 3.41 8.87
CA ALA A 27 4.33 4.38 9.39
C ALA A 27 4.00 4.11 10.87
N ASP A 28 3.98 2.85 11.31
CA ASP A 28 3.58 2.46 12.67
C ASP A 28 4.72 2.63 13.69
N SER A 29 5.97 2.44 13.27
CA SER A 29 7.14 2.66 14.12
C SER A 29 7.39 4.16 14.34
N GLN A 30 7.33 4.61 15.59
CA GLN A 30 7.56 6.02 15.96
C GLN A 30 8.91 6.53 15.45
N ARG A 31 9.97 5.72 15.59
CA ARG A 31 11.32 6.09 15.16
C ARG A 31 11.40 6.22 13.63
N ALA A 32 10.96 5.20 12.89
CA ALA A 32 11.02 5.22 11.42
C ALA A 32 10.14 6.33 10.84
N ASN A 33 8.94 6.52 11.39
CA ASN A 33 8.01 7.55 10.98
C ASN A 33 8.63 8.95 11.15
N ALA A 34 9.20 9.25 12.33
CA ALA A 34 9.85 10.53 12.58
C ALA A 34 11.03 10.78 11.63
N GLU A 35 11.84 9.76 11.36
CA GLU A 35 12.96 9.84 10.44
C GLU A 35 12.52 10.11 8.99
N ILE A 36 11.54 9.37 8.48
CA ILE A 36 10.99 9.54 7.13
C ILE A 36 10.32 10.91 6.99
N ARG A 37 9.51 11.32 7.97
CA ARG A 37 8.85 12.63 7.93
C ARG A 37 9.87 13.77 7.87
N ARG A 38 10.96 13.66 8.62
CA ARG A 38 12.07 14.62 8.58
C ARG A 38 12.79 14.58 7.23
N GLN A 39 13.17 13.40 6.77
CA GLN A 39 13.97 13.22 5.54
C GLN A 39 13.23 13.73 4.29
N PHE A 40 11.92 13.50 4.20
CA PHE A 40 11.10 13.88 3.05
C PHE A 40 10.27 15.15 3.28
N ALA A 41 10.55 15.90 4.35
CA ALA A 41 9.85 17.14 4.71
C ALA A 41 8.31 17.01 4.66
N ILE A 42 7.77 15.91 5.21
CA ILE A 42 6.32 15.66 5.22
C ILE A 42 5.63 16.74 6.08
N PRO A 43 4.64 17.49 5.55
CA PRO A 43 3.99 18.57 6.29
C PRO A 43 3.42 18.14 7.64
N ALA A 44 3.45 19.04 8.62
CA ALA A 44 2.98 18.76 9.98
C ALA A 44 1.50 18.30 10.04
N GLY A 45 0.64 18.86 9.18
CA GLY A 45 -0.77 18.48 9.03
C GLY A 45 -1.02 17.20 8.22
N SER A 46 0.03 16.56 7.69
CA SER A 46 -0.07 15.30 6.97
C SER A 46 0.34 14.12 7.85
N ARG A 47 -0.28 12.96 7.60
CA ARG A 47 0.07 11.70 8.25
C ARG A 47 0.77 10.78 7.26
N LEU A 48 1.91 10.22 7.65
CA LEU A 48 2.49 9.07 6.96
C LEU A 48 1.60 7.86 7.20
N VAL A 49 1.03 7.30 6.14
CA VAL A 49 0.09 6.16 6.21
C VAL A 49 0.71 4.86 5.73
N ASN A 50 1.65 4.93 4.79
CA ASN A 50 2.35 3.77 4.24
C ASN A 50 3.58 4.25 3.47
N VAL A 51 4.50 3.33 3.19
CA VAL A 51 5.66 3.52 2.31
C VAL A 51 5.64 2.38 1.30
N LEU A 52 5.88 2.69 0.03
CA LEU A 52 5.93 1.70 -1.03
C LEU A 52 7.39 1.53 -1.48
N ARG A 53 7.88 0.30 -1.51
CA ARG A 53 9.06 -0.04 -2.32
C ARG A 53 8.59 -0.35 -3.73
N VAL A 54 9.18 0.30 -4.72
CA VAL A 54 8.80 0.18 -6.14
C VAL A 54 10.02 -0.15 -6.98
N GLY A 55 9.88 -1.04 -7.95
CA GLY A 55 10.95 -1.39 -8.87
C GLY A 55 10.58 -2.52 -9.82
N MET A 56 11.56 -2.97 -10.61
CA MET A 56 11.39 -4.15 -11.45
C MET A 56 11.31 -5.40 -10.56
N ALA A 57 10.36 -6.29 -10.88
CA ALA A 57 10.29 -7.58 -10.23
C ALA A 57 11.55 -8.40 -10.57
N PRO A 58 12.21 -9.03 -9.59
CA PRO A 58 13.32 -9.94 -9.87
C PRO A 58 12.83 -11.16 -10.66
N ALA A 59 13.75 -11.83 -11.35
CA ALA A 59 13.44 -13.09 -12.01
C ALA A 59 12.85 -14.11 -11.01
N GLY A 60 11.77 -14.77 -11.40
CA GLY A 60 11.08 -15.73 -10.52
C GLY A 60 10.23 -15.09 -9.41
N PHE A 61 10.01 -13.77 -9.42
CA PHE A 61 9.08 -13.15 -8.49
C PHE A 61 7.70 -13.82 -8.58
N PRO A 62 7.13 -14.29 -7.46
CA PRO A 62 5.93 -15.11 -7.49
C PRO A 62 4.75 -14.32 -8.04
N ALA A 63 4.20 -14.79 -9.17
CA ALA A 63 2.98 -14.24 -9.76
C ALA A 63 1.71 -14.79 -9.12
N ARG A 64 1.82 -15.73 -8.19
CA ARG A 64 0.65 -16.42 -7.62
C ARG A 64 -0.18 -15.43 -6.79
N PRO A 65 -1.46 -15.23 -7.10
CA PRO A 65 -2.33 -14.40 -6.29
C PRO A 65 -2.39 -14.92 -4.85
N THR A 66 -2.38 -14.01 -3.89
CA THR A 66 -2.66 -14.36 -2.50
C THR A 66 -4.15 -14.72 -2.36
N PRO A 67 -4.51 -15.70 -1.52
CA PRO A 67 -5.90 -16.11 -1.34
C PRO A 67 -6.76 -14.94 -0.86
N ARG A 68 -8.05 -14.96 -1.21
CA ARG A 68 -9.07 -13.99 -0.78
C ARG A 68 -10.28 -14.76 -0.27
N LEU A 69 -11.03 -14.15 0.65
CA LEU A 69 -12.34 -14.65 1.03
C LEU A 69 -13.29 -14.56 -0.17
N PRO A 70 -14.24 -15.50 -0.31
CA PRO A 70 -15.34 -15.39 -1.25
C PRO A 70 -16.15 -14.10 -1.02
N ALA A 71 -16.77 -13.58 -2.08
CA ALA A 71 -17.47 -12.29 -2.00
C ALA A 71 -18.70 -12.36 -1.08
N GLU A 72 -19.37 -13.49 -1.06
CA GLU A 72 -20.50 -13.81 -0.19
C GLU A 72 -20.17 -13.74 1.31
N GLU A 73 -18.90 -13.88 1.70
CA GLU A 73 -18.46 -13.70 3.09
C GLU A 73 -18.14 -12.23 3.43
N LEU A 74 -18.01 -11.37 2.42
CA LEU A 74 -17.63 -9.95 2.58
C LEU A 74 -18.81 -8.99 2.45
N LEU A 75 -19.88 -9.41 1.78
CA LEU A 75 -21.07 -8.61 1.55
C LEU A 75 -22.09 -8.89 2.65
N ALA A 76 -22.50 -7.85 3.38
CA ALA A 76 -23.69 -7.96 4.22
C ALA A 76 -24.92 -8.24 3.34
N PRO A 77 -25.90 -9.04 3.81
CA PRO A 77 -27.13 -9.23 3.07
C PRO A 77 -27.81 -7.87 2.86
N PRO A 78 -28.45 -7.64 1.70
CA PRO A 78 -29.11 -6.37 1.43
C PRO A 78 -30.19 -6.09 2.49
N GLY A 79 -30.06 -4.97 3.22
CA GLY A 79 -31.01 -4.53 4.24
C GLY A 79 -30.52 -4.58 5.70
N ALA A 80 -29.26 -4.96 5.95
CA ALA A 80 -28.60 -4.79 7.25
C ALA A 80 -28.07 -3.36 7.47
#